data_AF-A3LUZ4-F1
#
_entry.id   AF-A3LUZ4-F1
#
_cell.length_a   1.000
_cell.length_b   1.000
_cell.length_c   1.000
_cell.angle_alpha   90.00
_cell.angle_beta   90.00
_cell.angle_gamma   90.00
#
_symmetry.space_group_name_H-M   'P 1'
#
loop_
_entity.id
_entity.type
_entity.pdbx_description
1 polymer ?
#
loop_
_entity_poly.entity_id
_entity_poly.type
_entity_poly.pdbx_seq_one_letter_code
_entity_poly.pdbx_strand_id
1 'polypeptide(L)'
;MSKRARDEEDEDQVQPVVSQPQHIECTIPPCHSEPKSFSSYEEYETHILSFHNHICNECRRRFPSEKFLHLHIDENHNPFVKIEQEKGAKVFKCFNYGDGCSKVCSTPKKRRLHMIDKHGYPRSFRFDVVNRGI
;
A
#
# COMPACT_ATOMS: atom_id res chain seq x y z
N MET A 1 52.58 31.97 -41.38
CA MET A 1 51.39 31.72 -42.23
C MET A 1 51.52 30.31 -42.79
N SER A 2 50.87 29.32 -42.17
CA SER A 2 50.89 27.94 -42.66
C SER A 2 49.46 27.44 -42.83
N LYS A 3 49.24 26.78 -43.96
CA LYS A 3 47.98 26.57 -44.65
C LYS A 3 47.10 25.53 -43.94
N ARG A 4 45.80 25.80 -43.89
CA ARG A 4 44.74 24.83 -43.59
C ARG A 4 44.56 23.86 -44.77
N ALA A 5 44.47 22.57 -44.49
CA ALA A 5 43.86 21.51 -45.30
C ALA A 5 43.27 20.52 -44.27
N ARG A 6 41.95 20.38 -44.07
CA ARG A 6 40.80 20.01 -44.93
C ARG A 6 40.69 18.47 -45.07
N ASP A 7 39.69 17.94 -44.32
CA ASP A 7 38.86 16.71 -44.44
C ASP A 7 39.62 15.37 -44.68
N GLU A 8 39.26 14.16 -44.25
CA GLU A 8 38.04 13.39 -43.95
C GLU A 8 38.48 12.31 -42.89
N GLU A 9 37.69 11.67 -42.02
CA GLU A 9 36.58 10.76 -42.23
C GLU A 9 35.88 10.58 -40.85
N ASP A 10 34.64 11.06 -40.72
CA ASP A 10 33.80 10.78 -39.55
C ASP A 10 33.11 9.42 -39.81
N GLU A 11 33.74 8.35 -39.35
CA GLU A 11 33.12 7.02 -39.33
C GLU A 11 31.98 7.03 -38.33
N ASP A 12 30.78 7.34 -38.80
CA ASP A 12 29.52 7.18 -38.06
C ASP A 12 29.33 5.67 -37.79
N GLN A 13 29.89 5.21 -36.67
CA GLN A 13 29.67 3.87 -36.16
C GLN A 13 28.23 3.79 -35.66
N VAL A 14 27.31 3.43 -36.56
CA VAL A 14 25.95 3.02 -36.21
C VAL A 14 26.07 1.75 -35.38
N GLN A 15 26.15 1.92 -34.06
CA GLN A 15 26.03 0.81 -33.13
C GLN A 15 24.64 0.19 -33.32
N PRO A 16 24.53 -1.15 -33.45
CA PRO A 16 23.24 -1.79 -33.53
C PRO A 16 22.53 -1.51 -32.21
N VAL A 17 21.43 -0.75 -32.26
CA VAL A 17 20.58 -0.50 -31.10
C VAL A 17 19.89 -1.82 -30.79
N VAL A 18 20.57 -2.68 -30.04
CA VAL A 18 20.01 -3.92 -29.51
C VAL A 18 18.80 -3.47 -28.70
N SER A 19 17.61 -3.74 -29.26
CA SER A 19 16.34 -3.43 -28.62
C SER A 19 16.23 -4.35 -27.41
N GLN A 20 16.77 -3.92 -26.28
CA GLN A 20 16.55 -4.62 -25.02
C GLN A 20 15.04 -4.71 -24.82
N PRO A 21 14.50 -5.88 -24.44
CA PRO A 21 13.10 -5.96 -24.06
C PRO A 21 12.88 -4.93 -22.95
N GLN A 22 12.00 -3.95 -23.19
CA GLN A 22 11.70 -2.93 -22.20
C GLN A 22 10.90 -3.59 -21.07
N HIS A 23 11.62 -4.07 -20.07
CA HIS A 23 11.01 -4.65 -18.88
C HIS A 23 10.66 -3.53 -17.89
N ILE A 24 9.53 -3.70 -17.21
CA ILE A 24 9.04 -2.77 -16.19
C ILE A 24 9.38 -3.36 -14.83
N GLU A 25 10.08 -2.61 -13.98
CA GLU A 25 10.47 -3.08 -12.65
C GLU A 25 9.65 -2.40 -11.55
N CYS A 26 9.15 -3.18 -10.60
CA CYS A 26 8.56 -2.65 -9.38
C CYS A 26 9.62 -2.51 -8.27
N THR A 27 9.94 -1.27 -7.90
CA THR A 27 10.85 -0.93 -6.80
C THR A 27 10.13 -0.36 -5.58
N ILE A 28 8.80 -0.32 -5.61
CA ILE A 28 7.97 0.18 -4.52
C ILE A 28 8.05 -0.83 -3.35
N PRO A 29 8.31 -0.40 -2.11
CA PRO A 29 8.27 -1.33 -0.98
C PRO A 29 6.88 -1.99 -0.84
N PRO A 30 6.78 -3.31 -0.62
CA PRO A 30 7.82 -4.26 -0.19
C PRO A 30 8.73 -4.84 -1.30
N CYS A 31 8.45 -4.58 -2.58
CA CYS A 31 9.21 -5.10 -3.72
C CYS A 31 10.63 -4.50 -3.85
N HIS A 32 10.98 -3.47 -3.09
CA HIS A 32 12.36 -2.97 -3.03
C HIS A 32 13.37 -4.06 -2.60
N SER A 33 12.98 -5.02 -1.76
CA SER A 33 13.86 -6.09 -1.29
C SER A 33 14.05 -7.22 -2.32
N GLU A 34 13.04 -7.46 -3.15
CA GLU A 34 13.06 -8.43 -4.25
C GLU A 34 12.31 -7.81 -5.44
N PRO A 35 13.00 -7.01 -6.28
CA PRO A 35 12.38 -6.30 -7.38
C PRO A 35 11.82 -7.29 -8.40
N LYS A 36 10.56 -7.09 -8.77
CA LYS A 36 9.89 -7.90 -9.79
C LYS A 36 9.96 -7.18 -11.12
N SER A 37 10.47 -7.87 -12.13
CA SER A 37 10.45 -7.43 -13.52
C SER A 37 9.25 -8.03 -14.25
N PHE A 38 8.61 -7.21 -15.07
CA PHE A 38 7.44 -7.56 -15.87
C PHE A 38 7.72 -7.28 -17.34
N SER A 39 7.12 -8.09 -18.21
CA SER A 39 7.28 -7.98 -19.66
C SER A 39 6.21 -7.12 -20.32
N SER A 40 5.08 -6.93 -19.63
CA SER A 40 3.94 -6.13 -20.07
C SER A 40 3.51 -5.13 -19.00
N TYR A 41 2.95 -3.99 -19.44
CA TYR A 41 2.34 -2.99 -18.57
C TYR A 41 1.15 -3.55 -17.79
N GLU A 42 0.33 -4.41 -18.40
CA GLU A 42 -0.85 -5.01 -17.76
C GLU A 42 -0.49 -5.93 -16.58
N GLU A 43 0.63 -6.66 -16.72
CA GLU A 43 1.17 -7.51 -15.63
C GLU A 43 1.65 -6.65 -14.46
N TYR A 44 2.34 -5.55 -14.76
CA TYR A 44 2.80 -4.59 -13.76
C TYR A 44 1.62 -3.91 -13.05
N GLU A 45 0.61 -3.45 -13.78
CA GLU A 45 -0.59 -2.83 -13.20
C GLU A 45 -1.32 -3.81 -12.27
N THR A 46 -1.53 -5.05 -12.73
CA THR A 46 -2.14 -6.11 -11.91
C THR A 46 -1.32 -6.39 -10.65
N HIS A 47 0.01 -6.35 -10.76
CA HIS A 47 0.90 -6.45 -9.61
C HIS A 47 0.75 -5.27 -8.64
N ILE A 48 0.71 -4.03 -9.11
CA ILE A 48 0.48 -2.87 -8.24
C ILE A 48 -0.87 -2.98 -7.52
N LEU A 49 -1.92 -3.30 -8.27
CA LEU A 49 -3.28 -3.39 -7.75
C LEU A 49 -3.47 -4.53 -6.75
N SER A 50 -2.78 -5.65 -6.91
CA SER A 50 -2.89 -6.81 -6.01
C SER A 50 -1.92 -6.76 -4.84
N PHE A 51 -0.71 -6.26 -5.08
CA PHE A 51 0.40 -6.40 -4.16
C PHE A 51 0.68 -5.14 -3.35
N HIS A 52 0.46 -3.95 -3.93
CA HIS A 52 0.77 -2.65 -3.32
C HIS A 52 -0.46 -1.89 -2.81
N ASN A 53 -1.67 -2.34 -3.13
CA ASN A 53 -2.87 -1.71 -2.60
C ASN A 53 -3.00 -1.89 -1.08
N HIS A 54 -3.47 -0.82 -0.44
CA HIS A 54 -3.81 -0.77 0.98
C HIS A 54 -2.68 -1.27 1.90
N ILE A 55 -1.43 -0.90 1.61
CA ILE A 55 -0.27 -1.16 2.46
C ILE A 55 -0.06 0.00 3.46
N CYS A 56 0.21 -0.34 4.71
CA CYS A 56 0.72 0.64 5.68
C CYS A 56 2.20 0.95 5.40
N ASN A 57 2.54 2.21 5.21
CA ASN A 57 3.92 2.62 4.92
C ASN A 57 4.88 2.40 6.10
N GLU A 58 4.38 2.44 7.34
CA GLU A 58 5.20 2.28 8.54
C GLU A 58 5.51 0.81 8.84
N CYS A 59 4.50 -0.07 8.84
CA CYS A 59 4.67 -1.48 9.23
C CYS A 59 4.62 -2.47 8.05
N ARG A 60 4.42 -1.98 6.82
CA ARG A 60 4.34 -2.76 5.57
C ARG A 60 3.26 -3.86 5.55
N ARG A 61 2.29 -3.81 6.47
CA ARG A 61 1.14 -4.73 6.48
C ARG A 61 0.15 -4.35 5.39
N ARG A 62 -0.43 -5.37 4.74
CA ARG A 62 -1.45 -5.22 3.70
C ARG A 62 -2.85 -5.35 4.31
N PHE A 63 -3.80 -4.56 3.82
CA PHE A 63 -5.19 -4.58 4.29
C PHE A 63 -6.16 -4.89 3.14
N PRO A 64 -7.33 -5.47 3.44
CA PRO A 64 -8.29 -5.87 2.40
C PRO A 64 -9.05 -4.69 1.77
N SER A 65 -9.03 -3.51 2.39
CA SER A 65 -9.61 -2.29 1.83
C SER A 65 -8.95 -1.06 2.43
N GLU A 66 -9.14 0.08 1.78
CA GLU A 66 -8.66 1.38 2.25
C GLU A 66 -9.16 1.68 3.67
N LYS A 67 -10.43 1.34 3.96
CA LYS A 67 -11.02 1.55 5.27
C LYS A 67 -10.29 0.79 6.39
N PHE A 68 -9.88 -0.44 6.12
CA PHE A 68 -9.11 -1.23 7.08
C PHE A 68 -7.69 -0.67 7.27
N LEU A 69 -7.08 -0.13 6.20
CA LEU A 69 -5.82 0.59 6.31
C LEU A 69 -5.96 1.86 7.16
N HIS A 70 -7.00 2.67 6.95
CA HIS A 70 -7.23 3.88 7.78
C HIS A 70 -7.49 3.53 9.24
N LEU A 71 -8.33 2.52 9.52
CA LEU A 71 -8.53 2.02 10.89
C LEU A 71 -7.22 1.55 11.52
N HIS A 72 -6.38 0.88 10.74
CA HIS A 72 -5.07 0.43 11.22
C HIS A 72 -4.17 1.60 11.60
N ILE A 73 -4.06 2.61 10.73
CA ILE A 73 -3.25 3.80 10.95
C ILE A 73 -3.74 4.54 12.20
N ASP A 74 -5.05 4.79 12.30
CA ASP A 74 -5.66 5.45 13.46
C ASP A 74 -5.36 4.70 14.77
N GLU A 75 -5.42 3.38 14.78
CA GLU A 75 -5.29 2.58 16.02
C GLU A 75 -3.85 2.21 16.39
N ASN A 76 -2.94 2.10 15.43
CA ASN A 76 -1.60 1.56 15.65
C ASN A 76 -0.50 2.60 15.44
N HIS A 77 -0.76 3.64 14.65
CA HIS A 77 0.27 4.58 14.20
C HIS A 77 -0.04 6.04 14.53
N ASN A 78 -1.31 6.39 14.81
CA ASN A 78 -1.69 7.76 15.12
C ASN A 78 -1.48 8.09 16.61
N PRO A 79 -0.45 8.90 16.97
CA PRO A 79 -0.15 9.21 18.37
C PRO A 79 -1.24 10.06 19.02
N PHE A 80 -1.98 10.87 18.24
CA PHE A 80 -3.06 11.70 18.78
C PHE A 80 -4.23 10.83 19.25
N VAL A 81 -4.59 9.83 18.46
CA VAL A 81 -5.64 8.86 18.83
C VAL A 81 -5.25 8.11 20.10
N LYS A 82 -3.98 7.75 20.25
CA LYS A 82 -3.47 7.11 21.47
C LYS A 82 -3.63 8.01 22.70
N ILE A 83 -3.28 9.30 22.58
CA ILE A 83 -3.44 10.29 23.66
C ILE A 83 -4.92 10.49 24.01
N GLU A 84 -5.80 10.58 23.01
CA GLU A 84 -7.25 10.68 23.24
C GLU A 84 -7.80 9.44 23.95
N GLN A 85 -7.32 8.25 23.58
CA GLN A 85 -7.68 7.01 24.24
C GLN A 85 -7.24 7.00 25.71
N GLU A 86 -6.02 7.47 26.01
CA GLU A 86 -5.50 7.61 27.39
C GLU A 86 -6.33 8.58 28.23
N LYS A 87 -6.90 9.62 27.59
CA LYS A 87 -7.88 10.53 28.22
C LYS A 87 -9.28 9.92 28.38
N GLY A 88 -9.48 8.67 27.95
CA GLY A 88 -10.75 7.94 28.06
C GLY A 88 -11.72 8.15 26.88
N ALA A 89 -11.28 8.78 25.79
CA ALA A 89 -12.09 8.92 24.59
C ALA A 89 -12.35 7.56 23.92
N LYS A 90 -13.47 7.47 23.18
CA LYS A 90 -13.79 6.31 22.35
C LYS A 90 -13.14 6.51 20.99
N VAL A 91 -12.20 5.64 20.63
CA VAL A 91 -11.42 5.77 19.40
C VAL A 91 -11.67 4.65 18.39
N PHE A 92 -12.20 3.50 18.83
CA PHE A 92 -12.34 2.32 17.99
C PHE A 92 -13.60 2.41 17.11
N LYS A 93 -13.45 2.97 15.92
CA LYS A 93 -14.54 3.06 14.92
C LYS A 93 -15.00 1.66 14.49
N CYS A 94 -16.31 1.53 14.27
CA CYS A 94 -16.93 0.33 13.68
C CYS A 94 -16.40 0.08 12.26
N PHE A 95 -16.36 -1.18 11.79
CA PHE A 95 -15.93 -1.47 10.41
C PHE A 95 -16.89 -0.91 9.37
N ASN A 96 -18.15 -0.64 9.75
CA ASN A 96 -19.16 -0.02 8.91
C ASN A 96 -19.31 1.48 9.27
N TYR A 97 -18.33 2.09 9.93
CA TYR A 97 -18.37 3.51 10.25
C TYR A 97 -18.48 4.37 8.98
N GLY A 98 -19.45 5.27 8.89
CA GLY A 98 -19.76 6.04 7.68
C GLY A 98 -20.75 5.35 6.72
N ASP A 99 -20.83 4.02 6.74
CA ASP A 99 -21.70 3.23 5.85
C ASP A 99 -22.94 2.75 6.62
N GLY A 100 -23.74 3.70 7.11
CA GLY A 100 -24.93 3.40 7.91
C GLY A 100 -24.64 3.04 9.37
N CYS A 101 -23.40 3.18 9.83
CA CYS A 101 -23.05 3.11 11.24
C CYS A 101 -22.19 4.29 11.67
N SER A 102 -22.45 4.85 12.85
CA SER A 102 -21.67 5.94 13.46
C SER A 102 -21.05 5.53 14.80
N LYS A 103 -21.01 4.21 15.09
CA LYS A 103 -20.56 3.72 16.39
C LYS A 103 -19.04 3.80 16.51
N VAL A 104 -18.59 4.48 17.56
CA VAL A 104 -17.21 4.45 18.05
C VAL A 104 -17.17 3.82 19.43
N CYS A 105 -16.27 2.86 19.62
CA CYS A 105 -16.17 2.01 20.80
C CYS A 105 -14.97 2.41 21.67
N SER A 106 -15.04 2.11 22.97
CA SER A 106 -13.94 2.38 23.91
C SER A 106 -12.86 1.30 23.88
N THR A 107 -13.18 0.08 23.45
CA THR A 107 -12.22 -1.03 23.37
C THR A 107 -12.45 -1.89 22.12
N PRO A 108 -11.42 -2.59 21.61
CA PRO A 108 -11.56 -3.53 20.50
C PRO A 108 -12.56 -4.65 20.80
N LYS A 109 -12.62 -5.12 22.06
CA LYS A 109 -13.59 -6.14 22.51
C LYS A 109 -15.03 -5.64 22.35
N LYS A 110 -15.33 -4.40 22.74
CA LYS A 110 -16.66 -3.80 22.55
C LYS A 110 -16.99 -3.62 21.07
N ARG A 111 -16.02 -3.22 20.25
CA ARG A 111 -16.20 -3.17 18.79
C ARG A 111 -16.58 -4.54 18.24
N ARG A 112 -15.84 -5.60 18.59
CA ARG A 112 -16.16 -6.97 18.16
C ARG A 112 -17.60 -7.36 18.50
N LEU A 113 -18.03 -7.15 19.74
CA LEU A 113 -19.41 -7.45 20.16
C LEU A 113 -20.42 -6.65 19.33
N HIS A 114 -20.16 -5.36 19.12
CA HIS A 114 -21.01 -4.51 18.28
C HIS A 114 -21.11 -5.02 16.83
N MET A 115 -20.00 -5.47 16.24
CA MET A 115 -20.01 -6.05 14.88
C MET A 115 -20.84 -7.33 14.81
N ILE A 116 -20.77 -8.18 15.84
CA ILE A 116 -21.55 -9.42 15.91
C ILE A 116 -23.04 -9.09 16.09
N ASP A 117 -23.40 -8.27 17.07
CA ASP A 117 -24.80 -8.04 17.43
C ASP A 117 -25.52 -7.14 16.42
N LYS A 118 -24.90 -6.04 15.97
CA LYS A 118 -25.56 -5.06 15.08
C LYS A 118 -25.38 -5.40 13.61
N HIS A 119 -24.21 -5.91 13.24
CA HIS A 119 -23.85 -6.16 11.83
C HIS A 119 -23.85 -7.64 11.45
N GLY A 120 -24.19 -8.54 12.38
CA GLY A 120 -24.32 -9.97 12.08
C GLY A 120 -23.00 -10.66 11.73
N TYR A 121 -21.85 -10.07 12.06
CA TYR A 121 -20.56 -10.69 11.74
C TYR A 121 -20.44 -12.04 12.45
N PRO A 122 -19.93 -13.09 11.78
CA PRO A 122 -19.75 -14.39 12.42
C PRO A 122 -18.70 -14.28 13.52
N ARG A 123 -18.88 -15.05 14.61
CA ARG A 123 -17.94 -15.05 15.75
C ARG A 123 -16.53 -15.49 15.36
N SER A 124 -16.42 -16.28 14.30
CA SER A 124 -15.18 -16.76 13.67
C SER A 124 -14.48 -15.72 12.81
N PHE A 125 -15.10 -14.56 12.54
CA PHE A 125 -14.46 -13.50 11.79
C PHE A 125 -13.17 -13.03 12.47
N ARG A 126 -12.13 -12.77 11.67
CA ARG A 126 -10.81 -12.32 12.12
C ARG A 126 -10.83 -10.81 12.43
N PHE A 127 -11.38 -10.43 13.59
CA PHE A 127 -11.51 -9.01 14.00
C PHE A 127 -10.17 -8.30 14.26
N ASP A 128 -9.09 -9.05 14.41
CA ASP A 128 -7.73 -8.54 14.52
C ASP A 128 -7.11 -8.13 13.17
N VAL A 129 -7.85 -8.23 12.07
CA VAL A 129 -7.42 -7.77 10.73
C VAL A 129 -6.95 -6.31 10.73
N VAL A 130 -7.54 -5.44 11.57
CA VAL A 130 -7.11 -4.04 11.72
C VAL A 130 -5.68 -3.94 12.28
N ASN A 131 -5.26 -4.88 13.09
CA ASN A 131 -3.92 -4.87 13.66
C ASN A 131 -2.94 -5.65 12.79
N ARG A 132 -3.34 -6.83 12.30
CA ARG A 132 -2.45 -7.79 11.65
C ARG A 132 -2.34 -7.64 10.12
N GLY A 133 -3.34 -7.04 9.47
CA GLY A 133 -3.44 -7.12 8.01
C GLY A 133 -3.81 -8.53 7.52
N ILE A 134 -3.76 -8.76 6.22
CA ILE A 134 -4.01 -10.06 5.55
C ILE A 134 -2.75 -10.89 5.39
#